data_AF-A0AA43UA94-F1
#
_entry.id   AF-A0AA43UA94-F1
#
_cell.length_a   1.000
_cell.length_b   1.000
_cell.length_c   1.000
_cell.angle_alpha   90.00
_cell.angle_beta   90.00
_cell.angle_gamma   90.00
#
_symmetry.space_group_name_H-M   'P 1'
#
loop_
_entity.id
_entity.type
_entity.pdbx_description
1 polymer ?
#
loop_
_entity_poly.entity_id
_entity_poly.type
_entity_poly.pdbx_seq_one_letter_code
_entity_poly.pdbx_strand_id
1 'polypeptide(L)'
;MYTIEQGMANIMADPTFIVIAAFVTYGFGFIQYGASMWMQVKNKQCPFYFWQHCWYFGHDVTFGFICFNQWFFQIDWWLFKVLCIGCMIFVGIEIFSLWKCVENERDEVFGRFTSGRPVSRGYAWTRGLIGYAIGVLLFQALRVNIGDPMCLFLMMSTNATLALMVQRRYDEIGHYQPGMKFLAIFTLLGTIFTFSPTGLGFFASVVTPLDNPLFYAVGILCVATSFRAIYVAFQLAKNEKNSEAEKVKAKQIPQEN
;
A
#
# COMPACT_ATOMS: atom_id res chain seq x y z
N MET A 1 5.10 -22.78 -16.81
CA MET A 1 4.86 -21.32 -16.74
C MET A 1 3.36 -21.13 -16.83
N TYR A 2 2.76 -20.36 -15.91
CA TYR A 2 1.32 -20.10 -15.94
C TYR A 2 1.02 -19.10 -17.04
N THR A 3 0.02 -19.37 -17.88
CA THR A 3 -0.22 -18.57 -19.10
C THR A 3 -1.44 -17.65 -18.97
N ILE A 4 -1.52 -16.63 -19.85
CA ILE A 4 -2.69 -15.75 -19.94
C ILE A 4 -3.96 -16.56 -20.19
N GLU A 5 -3.88 -17.58 -21.04
CA GLU A 5 -5.04 -18.40 -21.43
C GLU A 5 -5.58 -19.19 -20.23
N GLN A 6 -4.68 -19.67 -19.36
CA GLN A 6 -5.07 -20.33 -18.11
C GLN A 6 -5.73 -19.36 -17.14
N GLY A 7 -5.19 -18.14 -17.00
CA GLY A 7 -5.80 -17.07 -16.22
C GLY A 7 -7.19 -16.71 -16.73
N MET A 8 -7.32 -16.54 -18.05
CA MET A 8 -8.60 -16.22 -18.69
C MET A 8 -9.60 -17.36 -18.62
N ALA A 9 -9.18 -18.62 -18.68
CA ALA A 9 -10.07 -19.76 -18.48
C ALA A 9 -10.67 -19.75 -17.07
N ASN A 10 -9.86 -19.48 -16.04
CA ASN A 10 -10.35 -19.34 -14.67
C ASN A 10 -11.30 -18.16 -14.52
N ILE A 11 -10.98 -17.03 -15.15
CA ILE A 11 -11.83 -15.84 -15.17
C ILE A 11 -13.19 -16.13 -15.80
N MET A 12 -13.20 -16.81 -16.95
CA MET A 12 -14.43 -17.12 -17.68
C MET A 12 -15.25 -18.25 -17.03
N ALA A 13 -14.66 -19.03 -16.13
CA ALA A 13 -15.38 -20.05 -15.37
C ALA A 13 -16.37 -19.44 -14.35
N ASP A 14 -16.02 -18.31 -13.73
CA ASP A 14 -16.92 -17.53 -12.87
C ASP A 14 -16.65 -16.02 -12.99
N PRO A 15 -17.10 -15.39 -14.10
CA PRO A 15 -16.78 -13.99 -14.37
C PRO A 15 -17.42 -13.05 -13.35
N THR A 16 -18.58 -13.40 -12.79
CA THR A 16 -19.28 -12.58 -11.81
C THR A 16 -18.49 -12.52 -10.50
N PHE A 17 -18.05 -13.66 -9.98
CA PHE A 17 -17.21 -13.69 -8.78
C PHE A 17 -15.91 -12.93 -8.99
N ILE A 18 -15.21 -13.14 -10.11
CA ILE A 18 -13.93 -12.46 -10.37
C ILE A 18 -14.10 -10.95 -10.46
N VAL A 19 -15.14 -10.45 -11.12
CA VAL A 19 -15.42 -9.01 -11.20
C VAL A 19 -15.64 -8.43 -9.80
N ILE A 20 -16.46 -9.08 -8.98
CA ILE A 20 -16.72 -8.66 -7.60
C ILE A 20 -15.41 -8.68 -6.79
N ALA A 21 -14.65 -9.77 -6.86
CA ALA A 21 -13.40 -9.92 -6.12
C ALA A 21 -12.33 -8.90 -6.55
N ALA A 22 -12.26 -8.56 -7.85
CA ALA A 22 -11.38 -7.51 -8.36
C ALA A 22 -11.76 -6.13 -7.80
N PHE A 23 -13.06 -5.79 -7.81
CA PHE A 23 -13.54 -4.53 -7.26
C PHE A 23 -13.34 -4.43 -5.75
N VAL A 24 -13.54 -5.52 -5.01
CA VAL A 24 -13.25 -5.55 -3.57
C VAL A 24 -11.76 -5.34 -3.32
N THR A 25 -10.88 -6.00 -4.09
CA THR A 25 -9.42 -5.84 -3.98
C THR A 25 -9.00 -4.39 -4.23
N TYR A 26 -9.45 -3.79 -5.33
CA TYR A 26 -9.14 -2.39 -5.65
C TYR A 26 -9.79 -1.42 -4.66
N GLY A 27 -11.00 -1.73 -4.20
CA GLY A 27 -11.70 -0.95 -3.18
C GLY A 27 -10.90 -0.84 -1.89
N PHE A 28 -10.33 -1.95 -1.40
CA PHE A 28 -9.42 -1.91 -0.26
C PHE A 28 -8.20 -1.02 -0.53
N GLY A 29 -7.56 -1.17 -1.69
CA GLY A 29 -6.42 -0.32 -2.09
C GLY A 29 -6.76 1.16 -2.08
N PHE A 30 -7.89 1.57 -2.68
CA PHE A 30 -8.34 2.96 -2.70
C PHE A 30 -8.65 3.49 -1.30
N ILE A 31 -9.27 2.68 -0.43
CA ILE A 31 -9.57 3.09 0.95
C ILE A 31 -8.27 3.29 1.75
N GLN A 32 -7.31 2.37 1.63
CA GLN A 32 -6.02 2.45 2.30
C GLN A 32 -5.22 3.68 1.84
N TYR A 33 -5.18 3.93 0.54
CA TYR A 33 -4.55 5.13 -0.01
C TYR A 33 -5.27 6.41 0.36
N GLY A 34 -6.61 6.43 0.31
CA GLY A 34 -7.40 7.57 0.75
C GLY A 34 -7.11 7.93 2.21
N ALA A 35 -6.99 6.92 3.08
CA ALA A 35 -6.61 7.10 4.48
C ALA A 35 -5.18 7.67 4.60
N SER A 36 -4.23 7.08 3.87
CA SER A 36 -2.84 7.55 3.83
C SER A 36 -2.74 9.01 3.39
N MET A 37 -3.48 9.36 2.33
CA MET A 37 -3.49 10.71 1.78
C MET A 37 -4.10 11.72 2.72
N TRP A 38 -5.22 11.36 3.35
CA TRP A 38 -5.83 12.19 4.35
C TRP A 38 -4.90 12.42 5.55
N MET A 39 -4.17 11.38 6.00
CA MET A 39 -3.16 11.52 7.04
C MET A 39 -2.01 12.43 6.59
N GLN A 40 -1.50 12.26 5.39
CA GLN A 40 -0.40 13.07 4.86
C GLN A 40 -0.79 14.55 4.69
N VAL A 41 -2.04 14.84 4.33
CA VAL A 41 -2.55 16.21 4.21
C VAL A 41 -2.84 16.82 5.58
N LYS A 42 -3.53 16.10 6.46
CA LYS A 42 -4.01 16.61 7.75
C LYS A 42 -2.92 16.63 8.82
N ASN A 43 -2.17 15.53 8.94
CA ASN A 43 -1.16 15.32 9.96
C ASN A 43 0.24 15.71 9.47
N LYS A 44 0.39 16.01 8.17
CA LYS A 44 1.67 16.33 7.51
C LYS A 44 2.69 15.18 7.56
N GLN A 45 2.22 13.96 7.83
CA GLN A 45 3.06 12.78 7.93
C GLN A 45 2.36 11.60 7.27
N CYS A 46 3.09 10.88 6.42
CA CYS A 46 2.62 9.72 5.69
C CYS A 46 2.79 8.45 6.55
N PRO A 47 1.75 7.60 6.64
CA PRO A 47 1.84 6.32 7.33
C PRO A 47 2.60 5.25 6.53
N PHE A 48 3.09 5.56 5.34
CA PHE A 48 3.88 4.66 4.50
C PHE A 48 5.32 5.13 4.40
N TYR A 49 6.24 4.19 4.21
CA TYR A 49 7.62 4.51 3.93
C TYR A 49 7.79 5.06 2.51
N PHE A 50 8.76 5.95 2.33
CA PHE A 50 9.12 6.45 1.00
C PHE A 50 9.45 5.32 0.01
N TRP A 51 10.13 4.25 0.44
CA TRP A 51 10.43 3.13 -0.45
C TRP A 51 9.16 2.35 -0.88
N GLN A 52 8.11 2.34 -0.04
CA GLN A 52 6.83 1.73 -0.42
C GLN A 52 6.19 2.54 -1.55
N HIS A 53 6.21 3.86 -1.46
CA HIS A 53 5.77 4.74 -2.55
C HIS A 53 6.56 4.50 -3.85
N CYS A 54 7.88 4.34 -3.77
CA CYS A 54 8.67 3.96 -4.95
C CYS A 54 8.23 2.61 -5.54
N TRP A 55 7.96 1.61 -4.68
CA TRP A 55 7.49 0.29 -5.09
C TRP A 55 6.11 0.38 -5.73
N TYR A 56 5.19 1.13 -5.13
CA TYR A 56 3.83 1.31 -5.61
C TYR A 56 3.78 2.09 -6.92
N PHE A 57 4.55 3.16 -7.04
CA PHE A 57 4.69 3.87 -8.31
C PHE A 57 5.25 2.95 -9.42
N GLY A 58 6.26 2.15 -9.10
CA GLY A 58 6.80 1.14 -10.01
C GLY A 58 5.75 0.11 -10.44
N HIS A 59 4.97 -0.38 -9.49
CA HIS A 59 3.82 -1.25 -9.72
C HIS A 59 2.80 -0.59 -10.65
N ASP A 60 2.27 0.58 -10.30
CA ASP A 60 1.16 1.21 -11.00
C ASP A 60 1.54 1.68 -12.39
N VAL A 61 2.78 2.16 -12.58
CA VAL A 61 3.30 2.48 -13.91
C VAL A 61 3.44 1.21 -14.76
N THR A 62 3.94 0.13 -14.17
CA THR A 62 4.11 -1.14 -14.88
C THR A 62 2.76 -1.70 -15.33
N PHE A 63 1.78 -1.77 -14.44
CA PHE A 63 0.46 -2.27 -14.82
C PHE A 63 -0.22 -1.28 -15.77
N GLY A 64 -0.38 -0.02 -15.34
CA GLY A 64 -1.07 1.07 -16.03
C GLY A 64 -0.60 1.31 -17.46
N PHE A 65 0.71 1.38 -17.70
CA PHE A 65 1.25 1.79 -19.00
C PHE A 65 1.86 0.64 -19.82
N ILE A 66 2.30 -0.44 -19.18
CA ILE A 66 3.09 -1.48 -19.85
C ILE A 66 2.32 -2.80 -19.98
N CYS A 67 1.75 -3.33 -18.90
CA CYS A 67 0.98 -4.57 -18.96
C CYS A 67 -0.35 -4.39 -19.70
N PHE A 68 -1.07 -3.28 -19.47
CA PHE A 68 -2.36 -3.08 -20.13
C PHE A 68 -2.24 -2.86 -21.64
N ASN A 69 -1.12 -2.30 -22.13
CA ASN A 69 -0.88 -2.18 -23.57
C ASN A 69 -0.74 -3.57 -24.22
N GLN A 70 -0.21 -4.57 -23.51
CA GLN A 70 -0.17 -5.95 -24.00
C GLN A 70 -1.52 -6.66 -23.84
N TRP A 71 -2.26 -6.43 -22.75
CA TRP A 71 -3.55 -7.10 -22.51
C TRP A 71 -4.71 -6.53 -23.30
N PHE A 72 -4.71 -5.23 -23.61
CA PHE A 72 -5.76 -4.59 -24.39
C PHE A 72 -5.83 -5.10 -25.82
N PHE A 73 -4.68 -5.42 -26.41
CA PHE A 73 -4.63 -5.94 -27.77
C PHE A 73 -4.71 -7.47 -27.83
N GLN A 74 -4.43 -8.18 -26.74
CA GLN A 74 -4.41 -9.64 -26.74
C GLN A 74 -5.67 -10.30 -26.13
N ILE A 75 -6.33 -9.68 -25.14
CA ILE A 75 -7.35 -10.34 -24.32
C ILE A 75 -8.73 -9.66 -24.39
N ASP A 76 -8.82 -8.42 -24.89
CA ASP A 76 -10.03 -7.57 -24.99
C ASP A 76 -11.17 -7.86 -23.98
N TRP A 77 -10.83 -7.86 -22.68
CA TRP A 77 -11.81 -7.98 -21.61
C TRP A 77 -11.97 -6.65 -20.88
N TRP A 78 -13.21 -6.18 -20.75
CA TRP A 78 -13.52 -4.83 -20.27
C TRP A 78 -13.01 -4.57 -18.85
N LEU A 79 -12.94 -5.59 -17.98
CA LEU A 79 -12.48 -5.41 -16.60
C LEU A 79 -11.05 -4.88 -16.57
N PHE A 80 -10.17 -5.35 -17.45
CA PHE A 80 -8.81 -4.84 -17.54
C PHE A 80 -8.76 -3.35 -17.92
N LYS A 81 -9.73 -2.84 -18.69
CA LYS A 81 -9.83 -1.40 -19.01
C LYS A 81 -10.11 -0.59 -17.75
N VAL A 82 -11.01 -1.09 -16.92
CA VAL A 82 -11.37 -0.45 -15.65
C VAL A 82 -10.21 -0.51 -14.64
N LEU A 83 -9.55 -1.66 -14.50
CA LEU A 83 -8.40 -1.80 -13.60
C LEU A 83 -7.23 -0.91 -14.02
N CYS A 84 -7.01 -0.73 -15.33
CA CYS A 84 -6.01 0.18 -15.88
C CYS A 84 -6.25 1.64 -15.47
N ILE A 85 -7.49 2.11 -15.60
CA ILE A 85 -7.86 3.45 -15.13
C ILE A 85 -7.59 3.57 -13.63
N GLY A 86 -7.88 2.52 -12.86
CA GLY A 86 -7.53 2.44 -11.44
C GLY A 86 -6.03 2.64 -11.18
N CYS A 87 -5.16 1.90 -11.88
CA CYS A 87 -3.70 2.09 -11.79
C CYS A 87 -3.26 3.51 -12.17
N MET A 88 -3.82 4.10 -13.22
CA MET A 88 -3.49 5.48 -13.60
C MET A 88 -3.87 6.49 -12.51
N ILE A 89 -4.98 6.26 -11.80
CA ILE A 89 -5.34 7.09 -10.64
C ILE A 89 -4.31 6.91 -9.53
N PHE A 90 -3.87 5.69 -9.23
CA PHE A 90 -2.81 5.46 -8.24
C PHE A 90 -1.49 6.13 -8.62
N VAL A 91 -1.10 6.15 -9.91
CA VAL A 91 0.07 6.93 -10.37
C VAL A 91 -0.08 8.42 -10.04
N GLY A 92 -1.28 8.99 -10.24
CA GLY A 92 -1.57 10.37 -9.85
C GLY A 92 -1.47 10.60 -8.34
N ILE A 93 -1.99 9.68 -7.54
CA ILE A 93 -1.89 9.68 -6.07
C ILE A 93 -0.42 9.62 -5.63
N GLU A 94 0.40 8.82 -6.29
CA GLU A 94 1.83 8.69 -5.99
C GLU A 94 2.62 9.96 -6.32
N ILE A 95 2.35 10.59 -7.46
CA ILE A 95 2.96 11.88 -7.80
C ILE A 95 2.59 12.95 -6.76
N PHE A 96 1.33 12.97 -6.33
CA PHE A 96 0.87 13.88 -5.28
C PHE A 96 1.53 13.56 -3.92
N SER A 97 1.68 12.29 -3.58
CA SER A 97 2.34 11.84 -2.35
C SER A 97 3.81 12.23 -2.32
N LEU A 98 4.51 12.15 -3.47
CA LEU A 98 5.88 12.64 -3.60
C LEU A 98 5.96 14.16 -3.42
N TRP A 99 5.05 14.91 -4.03
CA TRP A 99 5.00 16.37 -3.84
C TRP A 99 4.81 16.73 -2.36
N LYS A 100 3.87 16.07 -1.67
CA LYS A 100 3.66 16.25 -0.22
C LYS A 100 4.86 15.81 0.61
N CYS A 101 5.51 14.72 0.24
CA CYS A 101 6.74 14.27 0.89
C CYS A 101 7.83 15.35 0.81
N VAL A 102 8.00 16.01 -0.34
CA VAL A 102 9.00 17.09 -0.50
C VAL A 102 8.62 18.34 0.31
N GLU A 103 7.34 18.70 0.33
CA GLU A 103 6.89 19.91 1.02
C GLU A 103 6.89 19.74 2.55
N ASN A 104 6.42 18.61 3.06
CA ASN A 104 6.13 18.41 4.48
C ASN A 104 7.13 17.47 5.19
N GLU A 105 7.67 16.47 4.50
CA GLU A 105 8.34 15.33 5.15
C GLU A 105 9.81 15.15 4.73
N ARG A 106 10.34 16.05 3.91
CA ARG A 106 11.69 15.90 3.31
C ARG A 106 12.79 15.68 4.35
N ASP A 107 12.70 16.36 5.49
CA ASP A 107 13.69 16.26 6.57
C ASP A 107 13.57 14.92 7.30
N GLU A 108 12.36 14.44 7.52
CA GLU A 108 12.12 13.13 8.13
C GLU A 108 12.60 11.99 7.21
N VAL A 109 12.26 12.05 5.93
CA VAL A 109 12.52 10.99 4.96
C VAL A 109 13.98 10.95 4.52
N PHE A 110 14.56 12.12 4.23
CA PHE A 110 15.89 12.23 3.62
C PHE A 110 16.96 12.80 4.55
N GLY A 111 16.61 13.35 5.72
CA GLY A 111 17.56 14.02 6.62
C GLY A 111 18.65 13.09 7.17
N ARG A 112 18.38 11.78 7.22
CA ARG A 112 19.41 10.77 7.55
C ARG A 112 20.59 10.74 6.58
N PHE A 113 20.45 11.31 5.37
CA PHE A 113 21.50 11.35 4.35
C PHE A 113 22.25 12.68 4.28
N THR A 114 21.84 13.69 5.06
CA THR A 114 22.40 15.05 4.99
C THR A 114 23.27 15.40 6.20
N SER A 115 23.63 14.41 7.03
CA SER A 115 24.47 14.56 8.22
C SER A 115 24.01 15.72 9.13
N GLY A 116 22.69 15.82 9.35
CA GLY A 116 22.08 16.83 10.21
C GLY A 116 21.82 18.18 9.54
N ARG A 117 22.14 18.37 8.24
CA ARG A 117 21.77 19.58 7.51
C ARG A 117 20.31 19.52 7.06
N PRO A 118 19.57 20.65 7.08
CA PRO A 118 18.22 20.71 6.51
C PRO A 118 18.21 20.25 5.06
N VAL A 119 17.21 19.47 4.69
CA VAL A 119 17.05 18.93 3.35
C VAL A 119 16.49 20.03 2.44
N SER A 120 17.20 20.34 1.36
CA SER A 120 16.70 21.28 0.35
C SER A 120 15.62 20.63 -0.53
N ARG A 121 14.68 21.43 -1.04
CA ARG A 121 13.63 20.93 -1.94
C ARG A 121 14.20 20.27 -3.20
N GLY A 122 15.22 20.87 -3.81
CA GLY A 122 15.88 20.30 -4.98
C GLY A 122 16.52 18.94 -4.70
N TYR A 123 17.17 18.78 -3.54
CA TYR A 123 17.71 17.49 -3.14
C TYR A 123 16.61 16.44 -2.93
N ALA A 124 15.54 16.79 -2.23
CA ALA A 124 14.41 15.90 -1.98
C ALA A 124 13.72 15.46 -3.29
N TRP A 125 13.51 16.38 -4.24
CA TRP A 125 12.97 16.04 -5.56
C TRP A 125 13.87 15.08 -6.33
N THR A 126 15.18 15.36 -6.41
CA THR A 126 16.13 14.49 -7.11
C THR A 126 16.15 13.08 -6.51
N ARG A 127 16.20 12.96 -5.17
CA ARG A 127 16.15 11.67 -4.48
C ARG A 127 14.81 10.97 -4.67
N GLY A 128 13.73 11.74 -4.62
CA GLY A 128 12.36 11.33 -4.93
C GLY A 128 12.26 10.63 -6.29
N LEU A 129 12.62 11.37 -7.34
CA LEU A 129 12.57 10.92 -8.73
C LEU A 129 13.50 9.73 -8.99
N ILE A 130 14.71 9.73 -8.42
CA ILE A 130 15.62 8.57 -8.50
C ILE A 130 14.99 7.35 -7.83
N GLY A 131 14.38 7.50 -6.65
CA GLY A 131 13.69 6.42 -5.97
C GLY A 131 12.55 5.84 -6.81
N TYR A 132 11.74 6.70 -7.43
CA TYR A 132 10.62 6.29 -8.28
C TYR A 132 11.13 5.59 -9.55
N ALA A 133 12.19 6.10 -10.18
CA ALA A 133 12.83 5.46 -11.33
C ALA A 133 13.38 4.08 -10.98
N ILE A 134 14.04 3.94 -9.82
CA ILE A 134 14.51 2.63 -9.31
C ILE A 134 13.31 1.70 -9.09
N GLY A 135 12.22 2.17 -8.49
CA GLY A 135 11.00 1.41 -8.30
C GLY A 135 10.45 0.84 -9.60
N VAL A 136 10.32 1.68 -10.63
CA VAL A 136 9.88 1.28 -11.98
C VAL A 136 10.83 0.24 -12.58
N LEU A 137 12.15 0.49 -12.56
CA LEU A 137 13.14 -0.43 -13.14
C LEU A 137 13.16 -1.79 -12.43
N LEU A 138 13.08 -1.80 -11.09
CA LEU A 138 13.03 -3.04 -10.31
C LEU A 138 11.76 -3.83 -10.63
N PHE A 139 10.60 -3.17 -10.67
CA PHE A 139 9.34 -3.82 -10.96
C PHE A 139 9.32 -4.41 -12.37
N GLN A 140 9.85 -3.68 -13.35
CA GLN A 140 10.03 -4.17 -14.72
C GLN A 140 11.01 -5.34 -14.81
N ALA A 141 12.13 -5.28 -14.10
CA ALA A 141 13.07 -6.39 -14.06
C ALA A 141 12.41 -7.66 -13.50
N LEU A 142 11.67 -7.55 -12.40
CA LEU A 142 10.92 -8.68 -11.83
C LEU A 142 9.90 -9.24 -12.81
N ARG A 143 9.12 -8.35 -13.44
CA ARG A 143 8.13 -8.71 -14.46
C ARG A 143 8.73 -9.53 -15.60
N VAL A 144 9.84 -9.06 -16.18
CA VAL A 144 10.53 -9.74 -17.30
C VAL A 144 11.09 -11.09 -16.86
N ASN A 145 11.66 -11.19 -15.65
CA ASN A 145 12.26 -12.44 -15.16
C ASN A 145 11.23 -13.51 -14.75
N ILE A 146 10.10 -13.09 -14.19
CA ILE A 146 9.02 -14.01 -13.81
C ILE A 146 8.35 -14.56 -15.08
N GLY A 147 8.32 -13.77 -16.16
CA GLY A 147 7.72 -14.18 -17.44
C GLY A 147 6.21 -14.40 -17.34
N ASP A 148 5.58 -13.97 -16.24
CA ASP A 148 4.15 -14.09 -16.03
C ASP A 148 3.44 -13.05 -16.89
N PRO A 149 2.65 -13.48 -17.88
CA PRO A 149 2.04 -12.53 -18.78
C PRO A 149 0.93 -11.73 -18.08
N MET A 150 0.34 -12.19 -16.97
CA MET A 150 -0.63 -11.42 -16.17
C MET A 150 0.00 -10.70 -14.96
N CYS A 151 1.19 -11.09 -14.51
CA CYS A 151 1.89 -10.51 -13.36
C CYS A 151 1.04 -10.34 -12.09
N LEU A 152 -0.07 -11.06 -11.94
CA LEU A 152 -1.03 -10.82 -10.85
C LEU A 152 -0.42 -11.13 -9.47
N PHE A 153 0.58 -12.01 -9.41
CA PHE A 153 1.42 -12.20 -8.23
C PHE A 153 2.13 -10.91 -7.81
N LEU A 154 2.63 -10.13 -8.77
CA LEU A 154 3.25 -8.84 -8.48
C LEU A 154 2.20 -7.81 -8.03
N MET A 155 0.95 -7.95 -8.48
CA MET A 155 -0.13 -7.03 -8.09
C MET A 155 -0.51 -7.14 -6.61
N MET A 156 -0.49 -8.34 -6.02
CA MET A 156 -0.71 -8.51 -4.56
C MET A 156 0.44 -7.98 -3.68
N SER A 157 1.63 -7.73 -4.25
CA SER A 157 2.82 -7.34 -3.48
C SER A 157 2.65 -6.00 -2.75
N THR A 158 1.78 -5.13 -3.26
CA THR A 158 1.48 -3.83 -2.63
C THR A 158 0.74 -4.03 -1.30
N ASN A 159 -0.29 -4.88 -1.28
CA ASN A 159 -1.00 -5.28 -0.06
C ASN A 159 -0.08 -6.02 0.92
N ALA A 160 0.81 -6.88 0.42
CA ALA A 160 1.75 -7.61 1.26
C ALA A 160 2.74 -6.66 1.97
N THR A 161 3.36 -5.73 1.24
CA THR A 161 4.30 -4.77 1.85
C THR A 161 3.60 -3.83 2.81
N LEU A 162 2.38 -3.38 2.49
CA LEU A 162 1.54 -2.60 3.39
C LEU A 162 1.29 -3.33 4.72
N ALA A 163 0.84 -4.59 4.64
CA ALA A 163 0.55 -5.43 5.79
C ALA A 163 1.77 -5.63 6.72
N LEU A 164 2.96 -5.79 6.13
CA LEU A 164 4.20 -6.06 6.87
C LEU A 164 4.76 -4.81 7.56
N MET A 165 4.57 -3.63 6.95
CA MET A 165 5.39 -2.45 7.26
C MET A 165 4.66 -1.34 8.00
N VAL A 166 3.33 -1.19 7.85
CA VAL A 166 2.58 -0.11 8.52
C VAL A 166 2.77 -0.14 10.04
N GLN A 167 2.80 -1.32 10.64
CA GLN A 167 3.04 -1.47 12.07
C GLN A 167 4.42 -0.94 12.52
N ARG A 168 5.46 -1.08 11.70
CA ARG A 168 6.79 -0.50 12.00
C ARG A 168 6.75 1.02 11.87
N ARG A 169 6.05 1.51 10.86
CA ARG A 169 5.91 2.95 10.66
C ARG A 169 5.21 3.60 11.86
N TYR A 170 4.23 2.94 12.46
CA TYR A 170 3.59 3.43 13.69
C TYR A 170 4.55 3.45 14.89
N ASP A 171 5.44 2.45 15.00
CA ASP A 171 6.48 2.46 16.05
C ASP A 171 7.41 3.67 15.90
N GLU A 172 7.78 4.03 14.66
CA GLU A 172 8.62 5.20 14.38
C GLU A 172 7.93 6.52 14.65
N ILE A 173 6.64 6.64 14.29
CA ILE A 173 5.86 7.85 14.57
C ILE A 173 5.71 8.06 16.08
N GLY A 174 5.49 6.98 16.84
CA GLY A 174 5.53 7.00 18.31
C GLY A 174 4.39 7.74 19.00
N HIS A 175 3.48 8.38 18.26
CA HIS A 175 2.29 9.07 18.79
C HIS A 175 1.07 8.76 17.93
N TYR A 176 -0.12 8.91 18.51
CA TYR A 176 -1.35 8.69 17.75
C TYR A 176 -1.53 9.79 16.73
N GLN A 177 -2.02 9.39 15.56
CA GLN A 177 -2.53 10.32 14.57
C GLN A 177 -3.93 9.90 14.15
N PRO A 178 -4.85 10.87 14.00
CA PRO A 178 -6.14 10.59 13.37
C PRO A 178 -5.89 9.85 12.06
N GLY A 179 -6.61 8.75 11.83
CA GLY A 179 -6.53 7.93 10.60
C GLY A 179 -5.81 6.60 10.78
N MET A 180 -4.89 6.49 11.75
CA MET A 180 -4.12 5.26 11.98
C MET A 180 -5.02 4.04 12.22
N LYS A 181 -6.08 4.18 13.04
CA LYS A 181 -7.03 3.09 13.30
C LYS A 181 -7.76 2.66 12.03
N PHE A 182 -8.24 3.64 11.26
CA PHE A 182 -8.99 3.38 10.04
C PHE A 182 -8.11 2.64 9.03
N LEU A 183 -6.91 3.17 8.76
CA LEU A 183 -5.93 2.52 7.90
C LEU A 183 -5.62 1.10 8.37
N ALA A 184 -5.29 0.89 9.66
CA ALA A 184 -4.94 -0.43 10.18
C ALA A 184 -6.06 -1.46 10.02
N ILE A 185 -7.32 -1.07 10.22
CA ILE A 185 -8.48 -1.95 10.04
C ILE A 185 -8.60 -2.37 8.58
N PHE A 186 -8.55 -1.42 7.64
CA PHE A 186 -8.67 -1.72 6.22
C PHE A 186 -7.42 -2.44 5.65
N THR A 187 -6.25 -2.25 6.25
CA THR A 187 -5.07 -3.08 5.98
C THR A 187 -5.32 -4.52 6.36
N LEU A 188 -5.84 -4.79 7.57
CA LEU A 188 -6.15 -6.17 7.98
C LEU A 188 -7.20 -6.82 7.07
N LEU A 189 -8.32 -6.14 6.82
CA LEU A 189 -9.40 -6.69 5.98
C LEU A 189 -8.93 -6.95 4.54
N GLY A 190 -8.21 -6.00 3.94
CA GLY A 190 -7.63 -6.17 2.61
C GLY A 190 -6.59 -7.29 2.57
N THR A 191 -5.81 -7.47 3.64
CA THR A 191 -4.83 -8.57 3.73
C THR A 191 -5.51 -9.94 3.82
N ILE A 192 -6.53 -10.08 4.66
CA ILE A 192 -7.31 -11.31 4.77
C ILE A 192 -7.89 -11.67 3.40
N PHE A 193 -8.49 -10.71 2.71
CA PHE A 193 -9.07 -10.93 1.39
C PHE A 193 -8.03 -11.31 0.33
N THR A 194 -6.87 -10.63 0.34
CA THR A 194 -5.75 -10.87 -0.60
C THR A 194 -5.23 -12.30 -0.52
N PHE A 195 -5.06 -12.81 0.71
CA PHE A 195 -4.51 -14.14 0.99
C PHE A 195 -5.58 -15.20 1.28
N SER A 196 -6.85 -14.91 0.97
CA SER A 196 -7.93 -15.88 1.11
C SER A 196 -7.80 -17.00 0.08
N PRO A 197 -8.25 -18.22 0.42
CA PRO A 197 -8.21 -19.36 -0.49
C PRO A 197 -9.00 -19.15 -1.79
N THR A 198 -8.76 -20.04 -2.75
CA THR A 198 -9.54 -20.17 -3.99
C THR A 198 -11.04 -20.20 -3.69
N GLY A 199 -11.82 -19.39 -4.42
CA GLY A 199 -13.26 -19.21 -4.24
C GLY A 199 -13.65 -18.15 -3.20
N LEU A 200 -12.69 -17.58 -2.47
CA LEU A 200 -12.92 -16.50 -1.50
C LEU A 200 -12.09 -15.25 -1.84
N GLY A 201 -10.80 -15.42 -2.13
CA GLY A 201 -9.88 -14.34 -2.49
C GLY A 201 -9.71 -14.18 -4.00
N PHE A 202 -9.39 -12.97 -4.47
CA PHE A 202 -9.16 -12.71 -5.91
C PHE A 202 -7.94 -13.47 -6.45
N PHE A 203 -6.79 -13.36 -5.78
CA PHE A 203 -5.51 -13.81 -6.34
C PHE A 203 -5.38 -15.33 -6.46
N ALA A 204 -5.69 -16.09 -5.41
CA ALA A 204 -5.64 -17.56 -5.47
C ALA A 204 -6.69 -18.13 -6.44
N SER A 205 -7.83 -17.45 -6.60
CA SER A 205 -8.88 -17.86 -7.54
C SER A 205 -8.51 -17.65 -9.01
N VAL A 206 -7.78 -16.58 -9.32
CA VAL A 206 -7.36 -16.31 -10.70
C VAL A 206 -6.06 -17.05 -11.01
N VAL A 207 -5.08 -17.03 -10.12
CA VAL A 207 -3.72 -17.54 -10.35
C VAL A 207 -3.54 -18.85 -9.58
N THR A 208 -3.87 -19.98 -10.20
CA THR A 208 -3.81 -21.30 -9.55
C THR A 208 -2.45 -21.62 -8.88
N PRO A 209 -1.29 -21.22 -9.42
CA PRO A 209 -0.01 -21.42 -8.72
C PRO A 209 0.09 -20.74 -7.35
N LEU A 210 -0.73 -19.73 -7.05
CA LEU A 210 -0.81 -19.12 -5.72
C LEU A 210 -1.53 -19.99 -4.70
N ASP A 211 -2.32 -20.98 -5.12
CA ASP A 211 -3.01 -21.88 -4.20
C ASP A 211 -2.03 -22.96 -3.67
N ASN A 212 -1.10 -22.53 -2.83
CA ASN A 212 -0.06 -23.38 -2.27
C ASN A 212 0.30 -22.99 -0.81
N PRO A 213 0.92 -23.90 -0.04
CA PRO A 213 1.23 -23.65 1.37
C PRO A 213 2.11 -22.42 1.64
N LEU A 214 3.03 -22.07 0.74
CA LEU A 214 3.90 -20.90 0.92
C LEU A 214 3.12 -19.59 0.79
N PHE A 215 2.18 -19.51 -0.14
CA PHE A 215 1.31 -18.34 -0.27
C PHE A 215 0.50 -18.10 1.01
N TYR A 216 -0.10 -19.15 1.56
CA TYR A 216 -0.85 -19.06 2.81
C TYR A 216 0.05 -18.76 4.02
N ALA A 217 1.28 -19.28 4.05
CA ALA A 217 2.25 -18.95 5.09
C ALA A 217 2.62 -17.45 5.08
N VAL A 218 2.84 -16.87 3.90
CA VAL A 218 3.03 -15.42 3.73
C VAL A 218 1.78 -14.67 4.18
N GLY A 219 0.59 -15.15 3.83
CA GLY A 219 -0.67 -14.59 4.27
C GLY A 219 -0.84 -14.54 5.78
N ILE A 220 -0.54 -15.64 6.48
CA ILE A 220 -0.58 -15.71 7.95
C ILE A 220 0.35 -14.66 8.56
N LEU A 221 1.58 -14.53 8.04
CA LEU A 221 2.52 -13.53 8.50
C LEU A 221 1.98 -12.10 8.28
N CYS A 222 1.45 -11.81 7.09
CA CYS A 222 0.88 -10.51 6.77
C CYS A 222 -0.35 -10.17 7.65
N VAL A 223 -1.20 -11.15 7.94
CA VAL A 223 -2.34 -10.99 8.84
C VAL A 223 -1.86 -10.71 10.27
N ALA A 224 -0.85 -11.43 10.76
CA ALA A 224 -0.29 -11.23 12.09
C ALA A 224 0.31 -9.82 12.25
N THR A 225 1.05 -9.33 11.25
CA THR A 225 1.62 -7.97 11.29
C THR A 225 0.54 -6.88 11.13
N SER A 226 -0.49 -7.13 10.34
CA SER A 226 -1.64 -6.21 10.23
C SER A 226 -2.44 -6.14 11.52
N PHE A 227 -2.60 -7.27 12.22
CA PHE A 227 -3.20 -7.29 13.55
C PHE A 227 -2.37 -6.49 14.56
N ARG A 228 -1.03 -6.61 14.52
CA ARG A 228 -0.15 -5.76 15.30
C ARG A 228 -0.36 -4.27 14.98
N ALA A 229 -0.54 -3.90 13.71
CA ALA A 229 -0.79 -2.51 13.31
C ALA A 229 -2.05 -1.95 14.01
N ILE A 230 -3.12 -2.76 14.07
CA ILE A 230 -4.34 -2.41 14.82
C ILE A 230 -4.01 -2.22 16.29
N TYR A 231 -3.35 -3.21 16.91
CA TYR A 231 -2.99 -3.14 18.33
C TYR A 231 -2.23 -1.85 18.67
N VAL A 232 -1.18 -1.53 17.89
CA VAL A 232 -0.37 -0.32 18.10
C VAL A 232 -1.20 0.95 17.89
N ALA A 233 -2.02 1.03 16.84
CA ALA A 233 -2.87 2.20 16.61
C ALA A 233 -3.87 2.45 17.75
N PHE A 234 -4.43 1.40 18.34
CA PHE A 234 -5.32 1.52 19.48
C PHE A 234 -4.57 1.84 20.78
N GLN A 235 -3.39 1.26 20.98
CA GLN A 235 -2.53 1.56 22.13
C GLN A 235 -2.10 3.03 22.14
N LEU A 236 -1.58 3.55 21.02
CA LEU A 236 -1.18 4.95 20.88
C LEU A 236 -2.35 5.89 21.16
N ALA A 237 -3.54 5.60 20.62
CA ALA A 237 -4.73 6.41 20.86
C ALA A 237 -5.18 6.44 22.33
N LYS A 238 -4.99 5.34 23.06
CA LYS A 238 -5.29 5.28 24.49
C LYS A 238 -4.28 6.11 25.29
N ASN A 239 -3.00 6.01 24.96
CA ASN A 239 -1.94 6.74 25.64
C ASN A 239 -2.09 8.26 25.48
N GLU A 240 -2.47 8.73 24.30
CA GLU A 240 -2.70 10.15 24.04
C GLU A 240 -3.85 10.70 24.91
N LYS A 241 -4.99 10.01 24.95
CA LYS A 241 -6.13 10.39 25.80
C LYS A 241 -5.78 10.48 27.28
N ASN A 242 -4.97 9.54 27.77
CA ASN A 242 -4.51 9.56 29.16
C ASN A 242 -3.63 10.78 29.43
N SER A 243 -2.69 11.10 28.53
CA SER A 243 -1.82 12.27 28.66
C SER A 243 -2.62 13.59 28.64
N GLU A 244 -3.64 13.69 27.79
CA GLU A 244 -4.54 14.85 27.78
C GLU A 244 -5.31 15.01 29.09
N ALA A 245 -5.86 13.91 29.64
CA ALA A 245 -6.57 13.92 30.90
C ALA A 245 -5.68 14.34 32.08
N GLU A 246 -4.42 13.90 32.10
CA GLU A 246 -3.42 14.32 33.10
C GLU A 246 -3.09 15.82 32.99
N LYS A 247 -2.93 16.36 31.77
CA LYS A 247 -2.70 17.80 31.55
C LYS A 247 -3.88 18.65 32.02
N VAL A 248 -5.11 18.19 31.83
CA VAL A 248 -6.31 18.89 32.31
C VAL A 248 -6.35 18.89 33.84
N LYS A 249 -6.08 17.75 34.49
CA LYS A 249 -6.01 17.66 35.97
C LYS A 249 -4.91 18.56 36.54
N ALA A 250 -3.72 18.59 35.94
CA ALA A 250 -2.62 19.42 36.39
C ALA A 250 -2.92 20.93 36.32
N LYS A 251 -3.75 21.36 35.37
CA LYS A 251 -4.20 22.77 35.26
C LYS A 251 -5.30 23.15 36.26
N GLN A 252 -5.94 22.18 36.90
CA GLN A 252 -7.02 22.42 37.87
C GLN A 252 -6.53 22.45 39.32
N ILE A 253 -5.26 22.14 39.59
CA ILE A 253 -4.66 22.29 40.92
C ILE A 253 -4.32 23.78 41.09
N PRO A 254 -4.94 24.50 42.06
CA PRO A 254 -4.60 25.88 42.34
C PRO A 254 -3.12 25.97 42.71
N GLN A 255 -2.39 26.93 42.13
CA GLN A 255 -1.09 27.31 42.66
C GLN A 255 -1.36 27.99 44.01
N GLU A 256 -1.27 27.22 45.10
CA GLU A 256 -1.20 27.79 46.45
C GLU A 256 0.10 28.61 46.52
N ASN A 257 -0.07 29.93 46.54
CA ASN A 257 0.95 30.91 46.93
C ASN A 257 1.10 30.96 48.44
#